data_AF-A0AAW5FEZ0-F1
#
_entry.id   AF-A0AAW5FEZ0-F1
#
_cell.length_a   1.000
_cell.length_b   1.000
_cell.length_c   1.000
_cell.angle_alpha   90.00
_cell.angle_beta   90.00
_cell.angle_gamma   90.00
#
_symmetry.space_group_name_H-M   'P 1'
#
loop_
_entity.id
_entity.type
_entity.pdbx_description
1 polymer ?
#
loop_
_entity_poly.entity_id
_entity_poly.type
_entity_poly.pdbx_seq_one_letter_code
_entity_poly.pdbx_strand_id
1 'polypeptide(L)'
;MKSPSSADRWRTATLYAWIAAGSMVGGLTRYLVGLALDTGSGFPVATLFINATGSLIIGFYATLTGPDGRLLARPEHRQFVMTGFCGGYTTFSTFSLETFRLFHGGMKYTALAYIAASVICWLVSVWTGHMMASGTNRLRRS
;
A
#
# COMPACT_ATOMS: atom_id res chain seq x y z
N MET A 1 -33.78 12.99 -9.54
CA MET A 1 -32.31 12.78 -9.45
C MET A 1 -31.64 13.87 -10.26
N LYS A 2 -30.97 14.84 -9.63
CA LYS A 2 -30.33 15.97 -10.34
C LYS A 2 -29.08 15.45 -11.06
N SER A 3 -28.92 15.76 -12.34
CA SER A 3 -27.69 15.45 -13.06
C SER A 3 -26.50 16.20 -12.43
N PRO A 4 -25.32 15.56 -12.31
CA PRO A 4 -24.14 16.21 -11.73
C PRO A 4 -23.72 17.43 -12.57
N SER A 5 -23.27 18.50 -11.91
CA SER A 5 -22.84 19.71 -12.60
C SER A 5 -21.55 19.48 -13.40
N SER A 6 -21.24 20.36 -14.36
CA SER A 6 -19.97 20.30 -15.11
C SER A 6 -18.75 20.33 -14.18
N ALA A 7 -18.80 21.12 -13.11
CA ALA A 7 -17.74 21.20 -12.09
C ALA A 7 -17.53 19.86 -11.34
N ASP A 8 -18.61 19.13 -11.05
CA ASP A 8 -18.54 17.82 -10.37
C ASP A 8 -17.88 16.76 -11.27
N ARG A 9 -18.14 16.83 -12.58
CA ARG A 9 -17.51 15.95 -13.57
C ARG A 9 -16.01 16.18 -13.66
N TRP A 10 -15.56 17.45 -13.69
CA TRP A 10 -14.14 17.79 -13.72
C TRP A 10 -13.39 17.39 -12.45
N ARG A 11 -14.02 17.54 -11.27
CA ARG A 11 -13.45 17.07 -10.00
C ARG A 11 -13.25 15.55 -9.99
N THR A 12 -14.27 14.82 -10.43
CA THR A 12 -14.20 13.34 -10.53
C THR A 12 -13.13 12.89 -11.52
N ALA A 13 -13.06 13.49 -12.70
CA ALA A 13 -12.02 13.20 -13.69
C ALA A 13 -10.61 13.46 -13.14
N THR A 14 -10.45 14.58 -12.43
CA THR A 14 -9.18 14.91 -11.76
C THR A 14 -8.80 13.85 -10.73
N LEU A 15 -9.74 13.41 -9.89
CA LEU A 15 -9.51 12.36 -8.91
C LEU A 15 -9.02 11.06 -9.55
N TYR A 16 -9.65 10.65 -10.65
CA TYR A 16 -9.25 9.45 -11.39
C TYR A 16 -7.85 9.58 -11.97
N ALA A 17 -7.48 10.74 -12.49
CA ALA A 17 -6.13 10.99 -12.99
C ALA A 17 -5.07 10.86 -11.86
N TRP A 18 -5.36 11.35 -10.66
CA TRP A 18 -4.48 11.19 -9.50
C TRP A 18 -4.36 9.73 -9.06
N ILE A 19 -5.47 8.98 -9.01
CA ILE A 19 -5.41 7.55 -8.68
C ILE A 19 -4.57 6.81 -9.74
N ALA A 20 -4.83 7.04 -11.02
CA ALA A 20 -4.12 6.39 -12.12
C ALA A 20 -2.62 6.70 -12.10
N ALA A 21 -2.24 7.96 -11.90
CA ALA A 21 -0.84 8.36 -11.78
C ALA A 21 -0.16 7.67 -10.59
N GLY A 22 -0.82 7.64 -9.42
CA GLY A 22 -0.31 6.94 -8.25
C GLY A 22 -0.13 5.44 -8.52
N SER A 23 -1.14 4.78 -9.10
CA SER A 23 -1.08 3.34 -9.42
C SER A 23 0.01 3.01 -10.42
N MET A 24 0.24 3.86 -11.42
CA MET A 24 1.34 3.70 -12.37
C MET A 24 2.70 3.76 -11.65
N VAL A 25 2.92 4.79 -10.82
CA VAL A 25 4.18 4.93 -10.06
C VAL A 25 4.36 3.74 -9.10
N GLY A 26 3.31 3.36 -8.37
CA GLY A 26 3.34 2.22 -7.45
C GLY A 26 3.65 0.91 -8.15
N GLY A 27 2.97 0.63 -9.27
CA GLY A 27 3.17 -0.58 -10.06
C GLY A 27 4.57 -0.68 -10.65
N LEU A 28 5.12 0.42 -11.19
CA LEU A 28 6.50 0.47 -11.69
C LEU A 28 7.50 0.28 -10.55
N THR A 29 7.30 0.92 -9.41
CA THR A 29 8.16 0.77 -8.22
C THR A 29 8.16 -0.68 -7.74
N ARG A 30 6.99 -1.31 -7.65
CA ARG A 30 6.84 -2.73 -7.31
C ARG A 30 7.63 -3.62 -8.26
N TYR A 31 7.52 -3.37 -9.56
CA TYR A 31 8.26 -4.13 -10.57
C TYR A 31 9.77 -4.00 -10.38
N LEU A 32 10.28 -2.77 -10.20
CA LEU A 32 11.71 -2.52 -10.00
C LEU A 32 12.24 -3.15 -8.71
N VAL A 33 11.48 -3.07 -7.60
CA VAL A 33 11.84 -3.75 -6.34
C VAL A 33 11.83 -5.26 -6.52
N GLY A 34 10.88 -5.80 -7.29
CA GLY A 34 10.84 -7.21 -7.67
C GLY A 34 12.11 -7.67 -8.38
N LEU A 35 12.63 -6.87 -9.31
CA LEU A 35 13.90 -7.16 -9.99
C LEU A 35 15.10 -7.05 -9.04
N ALA A 36 15.11 -6.07 -8.15
CA ALA A 36 16.23 -5.83 -7.24
C ALA A 36 16.34 -6.86 -6.11
N LEU A 37 15.21 -7.43 -5.68
CA LEU A 37 15.11 -8.39 -4.58
C LEU A 37 14.79 -9.80 -5.06
N ASP A 38 15.01 -10.11 -6.34
CA ASP A 38 14.79 -11.44 -6.88
C ASP A 38 15.79 -12.44 -6.26
N THR A 39 15.28 -13.34 -5.43
CA THR A 39 16.06 -14.39 -4.78
C THR A 39 15.96 -15.74 -5.53
N GLY A 40 15.31 -15.79 -6.69
CA GLY A 40 15.04 -17.02 -7.43
C GLY A 40 14.01 -17.92 -6.74
N SER A 41 14.20 -19.24 -6.81
CA SER A 41 13.27 -20.21 -6.21
C SER A 41 13.48 -20.30 -4.69
N GLY A 42 12.56 -19.76 -3.90
CA GLY A 42 12.64 -19.80 -2.45
C GLY A 42 11.58 -18.95 -1.76
N PHE A 43 11.96 -18.31 -0.66
CA PHE A 43 11.06 -17.43 0.10
C PHE A 43 10.82 -16.10 -0.66
N PRO A 44 9.57 -15.68 -0.92
CA PRO A 44 9.29 -14.49 -1.73
C PRO A 44 9.53 -13.16 -0.97
N VAL A 45 10.80 -12.80 -0.80
CA VAL A 45 11.22 -11.61 -0.02
C VAL A 45 10.70 -10.32 -0.63
N ALA A 46 10.74 -10.18 -1.97
CA ALA A 46 10.31 -8.97 -2.65
C ALA A 46 8.85 -8.61 -2.34
N THR A 47 7.94 -9.59 -2.47
CA THR A 47 6.51 -9.40 -2.21
C THR A 47 6.22 -9.13 -0.73
N LEU A 48 6.93 -9.81 0.19
CA LEU A 48 6.84 -9.49 1.62
C LEU A 48 7.26 -8.04 1.90
N PHE A 49 8.36 -7.59 1.31
CA PHE A 49 8.93 -6.25 1.50
C PHE A 49 8.02 -5.13 0.97
N ILE A 50 7.54 -5.23 -0.27
CA ILE A 50 6.68 -4.20 -0.86
C ILE A 50 5.37 -4.05 -0.09
N ASN A 51 4.79 -5.16 0.38
CA ASN A 51 3.54 -5.12 1.13
C ASN A 51 3.76 -4.60 2.55
N ALA A 52 4.87 -4.95 3.21
CA ALA A 52 5.21 -4.40 4.52
C ALA A 52 5.42 -2.88 4.46
N THR A 53 6.26 -2.43 3.54
CA THR A 53 6.56 -0.99 3.37
C THR A 53 5.33 -0.21 2.88
N GLY A 54 4.52 -0.78 2.00
CA GLY A 54 3.24 -0.18 1.57
C GLY A 54 2.23 -0.07 2.70
N SER A 55 2.10 -1.10 3.54
CA SER A 55 1.28 -1.08 4.76
C SER A 55 1.75 -0.01 5.76
N LEU A 56 3.06 0.15 5.94
CA LEU A 56 3.62 1.23 6.76
C LEU A 56 3.27 2.62 6.20
N ILE A 57 3.46 2.82 4.89
CA ILE A 57 3.17 4.10 4.21
C ILE A 57 1.68 4.45 4.35
N ILE A 58 0.77 3.51 4.06
CA ILE A 58 -0.67 3.79 4.12
C ILE A 58 -1.12 4.06 5.57
N GLY A 59 -0.61 3.31 6.55
CA GLY A 59 -0.93 3.53 7.97
C GLY A 59 -0.46 4.91 8.46
N PHE A 60 0.76 5.30 8.10
CA PHE A 60 1.30 6.62 8.41
C PHE A 60 0.50 7.74 7.73
N TYR A 61 0.33 7.65 6.41
CA TYR A 61 -0.26 8.73 5.64
C TYR A 61 -1.76 8.90 5.89
N ALA A 62 -2.51 7.80 6.07
CA ALA A 62 -3.92 7.86 6.42
C ALA A 62 -4.14 8.55 7.77
N THR A 63 -3.25 8.30 8.75
CA THR A 63 -3.31 8.90 10.09
C THR A 63 -2.87 10.37 10.08
N LEU A 64 -1.84 10.69 9.29
CA LEU A 64 -1.32 12.06 9.18
C LEU A 64 -2.32 13.01 8.52
N THR A 65 -3.10 12.50 7.57
CA THR A 65 -4.04 13.25 6.72
C THR A 65 -5.52 13.03 7.06
N GLY A 66 -5.80 12.30 8.14
CA GLY A 66 -7.15 12.07 8.63
C GLY A 66 -7.79 13.35 9.20
N PRO A 67 -9.07 13.29 9.62
CA PRO A 67 -9.79 14.45 10.17
C PRO A 67 -9.08 15.11 11.35
N ASP A 68 -8.48 14.32 12.25
CA ASP A 68 -7.69 14.78 13.38
C ASP A 68 -6.18 14.89 13.07
N GLY A 69 -5.81 14.66 11.81
CA GLY A 69 -4.44 14.69 11.32
C GLY A 69 -3.89 16.11 11.23
N ARG A 70 -2.58 16.27 11.45
CA ARG A 70 -1.96 17.60 11.41
C ARG A 70 -1.89 18.18 9.99
N LEU A 71 -1.91 17.32 8.96
CA LEU A 71 -1.73 17.69 7.56
C LEU A 71 -3.07 17.71 6.85
N LEU A 72 -3.55 18.90 6.51
CA LEU A 72 -4.72 19.08 5.64
C LEU A 72 -4.33 18.70 4.20
N ALA A 73 -4.61 17.46 3.81
CA ALA A 73 -4.43 16.98 2.44
C ALA A 73 -5.74 17.08 1.66
N ARG A 74 -5.66 17.56 0.42
CA ARG A 74 -6.79 17.53 -0.51
C ARG A 74 -7.18 16.07 -0.81
N PRO A 75 -8.47 15.78 -1.09
CA PRO A 75 -8.94 14.43 -1.40
C PRO A 75 -8.12 13.74 -2.48
N GLU A 76 -7.71 14.47 -3.50
CA GLU A 76 -6.91 13.99 -4.62
C GLU A 76 -5.54 13.48 -4.18
N HIS A 77 -4.85 14.21 -3.29
CA HIS A 77 -3.56 13.79 -2.75
C HIS A 77 -3.70 12.59 -1.82
N ARG A 78 -4.83 12.48 -1.10
CA ARG A 78 -5.13 11.29 -0.29
C ARG A 78 -5.27 10.06 -1.19
N GLN A 79 -6.05 10.19 -2.25
CA GLN A 79 -6.32 9.09 -3.18
C GLN A 79 -5.10 8.73 -4.05
N PHE A 80 -4.26 9.70 -4.43
CA PHE A 80 -2.98 9.43 -5.11
C PHE A 80 -2.10 8.47 -4.30
N VAL A 81 -1.96 8.69 -2.98
CA VAL A 81 -1.09 7.85 -2.15
C VAL A 81 -1.79 6.56 -1.74
N MET A 82 -3.02 6.65 -1.22
CA MET A 82 -3.70 5.51 -0.60
C MET A 82 -4.18 4.50 -1.64
N THR A 83 -5.04 4.93 -2.57
CA THR A 83 -5.61 4.04 -3.60
C THR A 83 -4.69 3.93 -4.81
N GLY A 84 -4.02 5.02 -5.19
CA GLY A 84 -3.08 5.04 -6.30
C GLY A 84 -1.81 4.26 -5.98
N PHE A 85 -0.85 4.93 -5.34
CA PHE A 85 0.49 4.41 -5.08
C PHE A 85 0.47 3.12 -4.26
N CYS A 86 -0.11 3.10 -3.07
CA CYS A 86 -0.13 1.89 -2.24
C CYS A 86 -0.92 0.76 -2.92
N GLY A 87 -2.00 1.08 -3.63
CA GLY A 87 -2.77 0.10 -4.40
C GLY A 87 -2.01 -0.53 -5.57
N GLY A 88 -1.16 0.24 -6.27
CA GLY A 88 -0.30 -0.29 -7.34
C GLY A 88 0.99 -0.96 -6.83
N TYR A 89 1.51 -0.46 -5.71
CA TYR A 89 2.78 -0.88 -5.10
C TYR A 89 2.66 -2.19 -4.31
N THR A 90 1.53 -2.40 -3.64
CA THR A 90 1.25 -3.64 -2.90
C THR A 90 0.48 -4.64 -3.77
N THR A 91 0.51 -5.92 -3.42
CA THR A 91 -0.16 -6.97 -4.20
C THR A 91 -0.51 -8.18 -3.33
N PHE A 92 -1.80 -8.50 -3.29
CA PHE A 92 -2.29 -9.75 -2.69
C PHE A 92 -2.33 -10.89 -3.70
N SER A 93 -2.54 -10.58 -4.98
CA SER A 93 -2.62 -11.59 -6.05
C SER A 93 -1.26 -12.26 -6.32
N THR A 94 -0.17 -11.50 -6.31
CA THR A 94 1.20 -12.05 -6.43
C THR A 94 1.52 -12.93 -5.23
N PHE A 95 1.25 -12.47 -4.00
CA PHE A 95 1.37 -13.25 -2.78
C PHE A 95 0.60 -14.59 -2.86
N SER A 96 -0.63 -14.56 -3.37
CA SER A 96 -1.46 -15.76 -3.54
C SER A 96 -0.85 -16.75 -4.54
N LEU A 97 -0.36 -16.25 -5.69
CA LEU A 97 0.29 -17.07 -6.71
C LEU A 97 1.60 -17.69 -6.21
N GLU A 98 2.43 -16.92 -5.49
CA GLU A 98 3.67 -17.40 -4.89
C GLU A 98 3.40 -18.47 -3.84
N THR A 99 2.41 -18.25 -2.97
CA THR A 99 1.97 -19.23 -1.98
C THR A 99 1.51 -20.53 -2.64
N PHE A 100 0.69 -20.44 -3.69
CA PHE A 100 0.27 -21.60 -4.48
C PHE A 100 1.47 -22.33 -5.09
N ARG A 101 2.42 -21.61 -5.68
CA ARG A 101 3.64 -22.20 -6.26
C ARG A 101 4.50 -22.92 -5.22
N LEU A 102 4.64 -22.37 -4.01
CA LEU A 102 5.35 -23.03 -2.92
C LEU A 102 4.68 -24.35 -2.52
N PHE A 103 3.35 -24.36 -2.40
CA PHE A 103 2.62 -25.61 -2.12
C PHE A 103 2.76 -26.62 -3.26
N HIS A 104 2.58 -26.18 -4.51
CA HIS A 104 2.67 -27.04 -5.68
C HIS A 104 4.09 -27.61 -5.89
N GLY A 105 5.12 -26.82 -5.54
CA GLY A 105 6.52 -27.24 -5.55
C GLY A 105 6.95 -28.09 -4.34
N GLY A 106 6.02 -28.55 -3.50
CA GLY A 106 6.32 -29.40 -2.33
C GLY A 106 6.87 -28.67 -1.10
N MET A 107 7.06 -27.35 -1.16
CA MET A 107 7.63 -26.52 -0.09
C MET A 107 6.55 -26.04 0.91
N LYS A 108 5.77 -26.98 1.46
CA LYS A 108 4.61 -26.67 2.33
C LYS A 108 4.96 -25.84 3.57
N TYR A 109 6.11 -26.11 4.22
CA TYR A 109 6.51 -25.37 5.42
C TYR A 109 6.92 -23.94 5.07
N THR A 110 7.60 -23.74 3.95
CA THR A 110 7.93 -22.40 3.43
C THR A 110 6.67 -21.63 3.07
N ALA A 111 5.67 -22.28 2.45
CA ALA A 111 4.38 -21.65 2.14
C ALA A 111 3.66 -21.17 3.41
N LEU A 112 3.57 -22.02 4.44
CA LEU A 112 2.94 -21.66 5.72
C LEU A 112 3.70 -20.55 6.44
N ALA A 113 5.02 -20.62 6.47
CA ALA A 113 5.87 -19.56 7.03
C ALA A 113 5.69 -18.25 6.27
N TYR A 114 5.61 -18.29 4.94
CA TYR A 114 5.40 -17.12 4.10
C TYR A 114 4.05 -16.46 4.36
N ILE A 115 2.96 -17.23 4.49
CA ILE A 115 1.63 -16.71 4.85
C ILE A 115 1.68 -16.01 6.22
N ALA A 116 2.19 -16.71 7.25
CA ALA A 116 2.21 -16.20 8.61
C ALA A 116 3.08 -14.94 8.74
N ALA A 117 4.31 -15.00 8.21
CA ALA A 117 5.24 -13.88 8.24
C ALA A 117 4.67 -12.67 7.49
N SER A 118 4.04 -12.88 6.33
CA SER A 118 3.42 -11.81 5.55
C SER A 118 2.31 -11.11 6.31
N VAL A 119 1.31 -11.85 6.79
CA VAL A 119 0.15 -11.25 7.50
C VAL A 119 0.60 -10.53 8.76
N ILE A 120 1.45 -11.14 9.58
CA ILE A 120 1.95 -10.53 10.82
C ILE A 120 2.76 -9.27 10.49
N CYS A 121 3.70 -9.35 9.56
CA CYS A 121 4.57 -8.23 9.21
C CYS A 121 3.77 -7.04 8.67
N TRP A 122 2.80 -7.27 7.79
CA TRP A 122 2.02 -6.20 7.18
C TRP A 122 1.07 -5.52 8.19
N LEU A 123 0.45 -6.29 9.09
CA LEU A 123 -0.37 -5.76 10.19
C LEU A 123 0.46 -4.96 11.20
N VAL A 124 1.63 -5.46 11.58
CA VAL A 124 2.57 -4.72 12.43
C VAL A 124 2.99 -3.43 11.73
N SER A 125 3.32 -3.50 10.44
CA SER A 125 3.78 -2.34 9.65
C SER A 125 2.76 -1.22 9.59
N VAL A 126 1.47 -1.53 9.31
CA VAL A 126 0.42 -0.51 9.30
C VAL A 126 0.19 0.10 10.68
N TRP A 127 0.27 -0.71 11.74
CA TRP A 127 0.16 -0.22 13.12
C TRP A 127 1.32 0.70 13.49
N THR A 128 2.56 0.32 13.14
CA THR A 128 3.75 1.15 13.33
C THR A 128 3.62 2.48 12.59
N GLY A 129 3.19 2.45 11.32
CA GLY A 129 2.93 3.66 10.54
C GLY A 129 1.93 4.59 11.23
N HIS A 130 0.82 4.03 11.73
CA HIS A 130 -0.17 4.77 12.50
C HIS A 130 0.45 5.40 13.77
N MET A 131 1.21 4.64 14.56
CA MET A 131 1.83 5.15 15.79
C MET A 131 2.81 6.29 15.52
N MET A 132 3.63 6.19 14.47
CA MET A 132 4.58 7.23 14.06
C MET A 132 3.85 8.53 13.69
N ALA A 133 2.77 8.45 12.91
CA ALA A 133 1.95 9.61 12.55
C ALA A 133 1.22 10.20 13.75
N SER A 134 0.68 9.37 14.64
CA SER A 134 0.00 9.79 15.88
C SER A 134 0.95 10.53 16.83
N GLY A 135 2.19 10.03 17.02
CA GLY A 135 3.22 10.74 17.77
C GLY A 135 3.53 12.12 17.16
N THR A 136 3.65 12.15 15.84
CA THR A 136 3.91 13.37 15.07
C THR A 136 2.79 14.40 15.15
N ASN A 137 1.52 13.96 15.20
CA ASN A 137 0.35 14.84 15.35
C ASN A 137 0.27 15.49 16.75
N ARG A 138 0.74 14.79 17.80
CA ARG A 138 0.73 15.30 19.18
C ARG A 138 1.67 16.49 19.39
N LEU A 139 2.85 16.47 18.76
CA LEU A 139 3.89 17.50 18.91
C LEU A 139 3.48 18.91 18.42
N ARG A 140 2.40 19.06 17.64
CA ARG A 140 1.90 20.35 17.16
C ARG A 140 0.82 20.96 18.07
N ARG A 141 0.28 20.17 19.01
CA ARG A 141 -0.77 20.63 19.95
C ARG A 141 -0.21 21.21 21.25
N SER A 142 1.09 21.14 21.48
CA SER A 142 1.84 21.81 22.56
C SER A 142 2.48 23.09 22.04
#